data_AF-A0A9E0VD92-F1
#
_entry.id   AF-A0A9E0VD92-F1
#
_cell.length_a   1.000
_cell.length_b   1.000
_cell.length_c   1.000
_cell.angle_alpha   90.00
_cell.angle_beta   90.00
_cell.angle_gamma   90.00
#
_symmetry.space_group_name_H-M   'P 1'
#
loop_
_entity.id
_entity.type
_entity.pdbx_description
1 polymer ?
#
loop_
_entity_poly.entity_id
_entity_poly.type
_entity_poly.pdbx_seq_one_letter_code
_entity_poly.pdbx_strand_id
1 'polypeptide(L)'
;MKKKLFALLALGAIVLGAASVGLADTKVKKKAAAAQLLALLPPSDAVMTVDGNRLFGEALPQILSANQPLLADILGKFDEIKTRTGIDFKQFQQIAIGVNAVKGATESDYRFEPLVLARGQFNAGGLVAVAKIASNGKYREEKIGDRTVYVFSAKEIVEQSRGKIPNTMIAKIVEKVLLGLSDEMAVTAYDANTLALGSLARVREALDTKARVGDDVLSLIARKPNAILNFGARIPPGAAQYLGLDNDELGRNVDAIRFLSGSMDVLDGKTSVWLAARTVNAEQAKGLKDMLDGLQAVGKAVLGNAKSPDKRVYGRMVESAKIAQTGNEVTLDLVVPQADLDVIVGEKK
;
A
#
# COMPACT_ATOMS: atom_id res chain seq x y z
N MET A 1 -11.94 -11.64 -12.83
CA MET A 1 -11.64 -11.09 -11.49
C MET A 1 -10.13 -10.95 -11.19
N LYS A 2 -9.25 -10.93 -12.20
CA LYS A 2 -7.82 -11.26 -12.07
C LYS A 2 -6.84 -10.08 -11.84
N LYS A 3 -7.30 -8.91 -11.37
CA LYS A 3 -6.44 -7.72 -11.16
C LYS A 3 -6.60 -7.05 -9.79
N LYS A 4 -7.27 -7.71 -8.85
CA LYS A 4 -7.78 -7.10 -7.61
C LYS A 4 -6.72 -6.97 -6.50
N LEU A 5 -5.69 -7.83 -6.48
CA LEU A 5 -4.76 -7.91 -5.34
C LEU A 5 -3.56 -6.95 -5.46
N PHE A 6 -3.00 -6.77 -6.66
CA PHE A 6 -1.86 -5.87 -6.88
C PHE A 6 -2.20 -4.37 -6.74
N ALA A 7 -3.46 -3.99 -6.96
CA ALA A 7 -3.93 -2.61 -6.77
C ALA A 7 -4.02 -2.23 -5.27
N LEU A 8 -4.17 -3.21 -4.37
CA LEU A 8 -4.38 -2.98 -2.94
C LEU A 8 -3.08 -2.59 -2.22
N LEU A 9 -1.92 -3.07 -2.69
CA LEU A 9 -0.60 -2.71 -2.15
C LEU A 9 -0.09 -1.32 -2.61
N ALA A 10 -0.59 -0.82 -3.74
CA ALA A 10 -0.17 0.49 -4.28
C ALA A 10 -1.06 1.68 -3.85
N LEU A 11 -2.26 1.43 -3.32
CA LEU A 11 -3.25 2.50 -3.02
C LEU A 11 -3.57 2.74 -1.54
N GLY A 12 -2.85 2.07 -0.63
CA GLY A 12 -3.02 2.28 0.81
C GLY A 12 -2.86 3.73 1.30
N ALA A 13 -2.33 4.65 0.48
CA ALA A 13 -2.05 6.03 0.86
C ALA A 13 -3.04 7.10 0.33
N ILE A 14 -4.09 6.74 -0.43
CA ILE A 14 -4.85 7.75 -1.23
C ILE A 14 -6.17 8.23 -0.59
N VAL A 15 -6.63 7.65 0.51
CA VAL A 15 -7.84 8.13 1.17
C VAL A 15 -7.44 8.82 2.47
N LEU A 16 -7.77 10.13 2.57
CA LEU A 16 -8.08 10.94 3.76
C LEU A 16 -7.48 12.36 3.71
N GLY A 17 -8.21 13.35 4.25
CA GLY A 17 -7.64 14.64 4.67
C GLY A 17 -8.67 15.75 5.02
N ALA A 18 -8.17 16.80 5.71
CA ALA A 18 -8.40 18.27 5.69
C ALA A 18 -7.70 19.12 6.81
N ALA A 19 -6.91 20.14 6.45
CA ALA A 19 -6.40 21.26 7.28
C ALA A 19 -5.23 20.94 8.25
N SER A 20 -4.17 21.75 8.45
CA SER A 20 -3.80 23.13 8.05
C SER A 20 -2.32 23.41 8.38
N VAL A 21 -1.82 24.57 7.91
CA VAL A 21 -0.61 25.41 8.18
C VAL A 21 0.36 25.08 9.35
N GLY A 22 1.69 25.11 9.06
CA GLY A 22 2.69 25.78 9.92
C GLY A 22 3.86 24.99 10.57
N LEU A 23 5.02 24.97 9.88
CA LEU A 23 6.46 24.95 10.28
C LEU A 23 7.11 23.97 11.30
N ALA A 24 8.33 23.56 10.88
CA ALA A 24 9.57 23.18 11.58
C ALA A 24 9.87 21.70 11.95
N ASP A 25 10.75 21.12 11.12
CA ASP A 25 11.93 20.23 11.32
C ASP A 25 11.96 19.15 12.42
N THR A 26 12.19 17.88 12.05
CA THR A 26 12.73 16.82 12.94
C THR A 26 13.12 15.52 12.18
N LYS A 27 14.41 15.32 11.89
CA LYS A 27 14.92 14.05 11.30
C LYS A 27 15.00 12.87 12.29
N VAL A 28 15.15 13.10 13.59
CA VAL A 28 15.37 12.02 14.60
C VAL A 28 14.06 11.39 15.12
N LYS A 29 12.91 12.08 15.03
CA LYS A 29 11.60 11.58 15.51
C LYS A 29 10.95 10.54 14.58
N LYS A 30 11.47 10.35 13.35
CA LYS A 30 10.82 9.54 12.30
C LYS A 30 10.79 8.04 12.59
N LYS A 31 11.86 7.47 13.16
CA LYS A 31 11.94 6.03 13.49
C LYS A 31 10.97 5.63 14.61
N ALA A 32 10.79 6.51 15.60
CA ALA A 32 9.85 6.29 16.70
C ALA A 32 8.40 6.40 16.21
N ALA A 33 8.10 7.35 15.32
CA ALA A 33 6.76 7.51 14.76
C ALA A 33 6.31 6.26 13.99
N ALA A 34 7.20 5.70 13.15
CA ALA A 34 6.92 4.50 12.35
C ALA A 34 6.39 3.33 13.19
N ALA A 35 7.15 3.00 14.22
CA ALA A 35 6.82 1.98 15.20
C ALA A 35 5.58 2.34 16.04
N GLN A 36 5.33 3.63 16.29
CA GLN A 36 4.16 4.08 17.06
C GLN A 36 2.86 3.75 16.34
N LEU A 37 2.70 4.08 15.05
CA LEU A 37 1.43 3.77 14.37
C LEU A 37 1.17 2.27 14.23
N LEU A 38 2.21 1.47 13.98
CA LEU A 38 2.07 0.01 13.96
C LEU A 38 1.58 -0.55 15.30
N ALA A 39 2.03 0.03 16.41
CA ALA A 39 1.59 -0.38 17.74
C ALA A 39 0.12 -0.03 18.05
N LEU A 40 -0.48 0.87 17.28
CA LEU A 40 -1.90 1.25 17.37
C LEU A 40 -2.80 0.40 16.45
N LEU A 41 -2.21 -0.38 15.54
CA LEU A 41 -3.01 -1.26 14.69
C LEU A 41 -3.54 -2.44 15.52
N PRO A 42 -4.83 -2.78 15.37
CA PRO A 42 -5.38 -4.00 15.94
C PRO A 42 -4.77 -5.24 15.26
N PRO A 43 -5.05 -6.46 15.78
CA PRO A 43 -4.65 -7.70 15.14
C PRO A 43 -4.93 -7.67 13.63
N SER A 44 -3.93 -8.01 12.83
CA SER A 44 -3.95 -7.91 11.38
C SER A 44 -3.11 -9.05 10.80
N ASP A 45 -3.57 -9.67 9.73
CA ASP A 45 -2.81 -10.68 8.98
C ASP A 45 -1.76 -10.04 8.09
N ALA A 46 -2.02 -8.82 7.61
CA ALA A 46 -1.04 -8.04 6.86
C ALA A 46 -0.94 -6.63 7.42
N VAL A 47 0.27 -6.09 7.38
CA VAL A 47 0.56 -4.71 7.70
C VAL A 47 1.42 -4.07 6.62
N MET A 48 1.19 -2.78 6.39
CA MET A 48 2.01 -1.94 5.51
C MET A 48 2.27 -0.60 6.20
N THR A 49 3.45 -0.04 5.97
CA THR A 49 3.81 1.32 6.38
C THR A 49 4.33 2.10 5.20
N VAL A 50 4.07 3.41 5.21
CA VAL A 50 4.56 4.37 4.24
C VAL A 50 5.11 5.58 4.97
N ASP A 51 6.35 5.98 4.67
CA ASP A 51 6.89 7.28 5.04
C ASP A 51 6.40 8.31 4.02
N GLY A 52 5.34 9.04 4.39
CA GLY A 52 4.70 10.02 3.52
C GLY A 52 5.64 11.16 3.14
N ASN A 53 6.50 11.61 4.06
CA ASN A 53 7.45 12.68 3.78
C ASN A 53 8.43 12.27 2.69
N ARG A 54 9.01 11.07 2.80
CA ARG A 54 9.96 10.58 1.80
C ARG A 54 9.27 10.21 0.50
N LEU A 55 8.07 9.64 0.57
CA LEU A 55 7.30 9.30 -0.63
C LEU A 55 7.01 10.55 -1.47
N PHE A 56 6.39 11.57 -0.88
CA PHE A 56 5.95 12.76 -1.61
C PHE A 56 7.06 13.80 -1.81
N GLY A 57 8.01 13.89 -0.89
CA GLY A 57 9.09 14.88 -0.92
C GLY A 57 10.36 14.44 -1.65
N GLU A 58 10.64 13.13 -1.72
CA GLU A 58 11.88 12.59 -2.28
C GLU A 58 11.59 11.64 -3.45
N ALA A 59 10.90 10.54 -3.19
CA ALA A 59 10.73 9.46 -4.16
C ALA A 59 9.88 9.84 -5.37
N LEU A 60 8.70 10.44 -5.17
CA LEU A 60 7.80 10.77 -6.28
C LEU A 60 8.44 11.75 -7.27
N PRO A 61 9.04 12.89 -6.85
CA PRO A 61 9.77 13.76 -7.77
C PRO A 61 10.93 13.07 -8.48
N GLN A 62 11.68 12.22 -7.76
CA GLN A 62 12.83 11.53 -8.34
C GLN A 62 12.39 10.48 -9.39
N ILE A 63 11.41 9.63 -9.06
CA ILE A 63 10.88 8.60 -9.96
C ILE A 63 10.32 9.23 -11.24
N LEU A 64 9.66 10.38 -11.14
CA LEU A 64 9.04 11.07 -12.27
C LEU A 64 9.91 12.16 -12.88
N SER A 65 11.21 12.20 -12.58
CA SER A 65 12.10 13.26 -13.04
C SER A 65 12.19 13.37 -14.58
N ALA A 66 12.04 12.25 -15.30
CA ALA A 66 11.95 12.24 -16.76
C ALA A 66 10.54 12.44 -17.34
N ASN A 67 9.52 12.61 -16.49
CA ASN A 67 8.14 12.87 -16.91
C ASN A 67 7.56 14.04 -16.10
N GLN A 68 8.12 15.22 -16.35
CA GLN A 68 7.71 16.46 -15.71
C GLN A 68 6.22 16.78 -15.92
N PRO A 69 5.60 16.51 -17.09
CA PRO A 69 4.16 16.72 -17.27
C PRO A 69 3.31 15.85 -16.35
N LEU A 70 3.64 14.56 -16.20
CA LEU A 70 2.94 13.68 -15.27
C LEU A 70 3.17 14.09 -13.81
N LEU A 71 4.40 14.45 -13.44
CA LEU A 71 4.71 14.96 -12.11
C LEU A 71 3.88 16.22 -11.80
N ALA A 72 3.85 17.18 -12.73
CA ALA A 72 3.08 18.41 -12.62
C ALA A 72 1.57 18.14 -12.52
N ASP A 73 1.02 17.18 -13.28
CA ASP A 73 -0.39 16.77 -13.18
C ASP A 73 -0.71 16.18 -11.79
N ILE A 74 0.16 15.31 -11.26
CA ILE A 74 -0.03 14.72 -9.93
C ILE A 74 0.04 15.79 -8.84
N LEU A 75 1.06 16.67 -8.89
CA LEU A 75 1.21 17.75 -7.92
C LEU A 75 0.05 18.77 -8.03
N GLY A 76 -0.37 19.10 -9.25
CA GLY A 76 -1.53 19.96 -9.50
C GLY A 76 -2.82 19.37 -8.94
N LYS A 77 -3.02 18.05 -9.01
CA LYS A 77 -4.14 17.37 -8.34
C LYS A 77 -4.05 17.42 -6.83
N PHE A 78 -2.86 17.32 -6.25
CA PHE A 78 -2.70 17.52 -4.82
C PHE A 78 -3.08 18.94 -4.41
N ASP A 79 -2.70 19.94 -5.20
CA ASP A 79 -3.05 21.35 -4.95
C ASP A 79 -4.55 21.61 -5.19
N GLU A 80 -5.18 20.97 -6.18
CA GLU A 80 -6.63 21.05 -6.40
C GLU A 80 -7.38 20.46 -5.21
N ILE A 81 -6.98 19.27 -4.75
CA ILE A 81 -7.57 18.64 -3.57
C ILE A 81 -7.34 19.58 -2.37
N LYS A 82 -6.13 20.08 -2.15
CA LYS A 82 -5.83 21.05 -1.08
C LYS A 82 -6.74 22.27 -1.13
N THR A 83 -6.98 22.82 -2.31
CA THR A 83 -7.83 24.01 -2.48
C THR A 83 -9.30 23.69 -2.19
N ARG A 84 -9.78 22.52 -2.62
CA ARG A 84 -11.19 22.12 -2.48
C ARG A 84 -11.55 21.62 -1.09
N THR A 85 -10.63 20.91 -0.44
CA THR A 85 -10.89 20.19 0.81
C THR A 85 -9.99 20.65 1.95
N GLY A 86 -9.01 21.52 1.70
CA GLY A 86 -8.02 21.94 2.69
C GLY A 86 -6.92 20.91 2.95
N ILE A 87 -6.86 19.82 2.17
CA ILE A 87 -5.96 18.69 2.40
C ILE A 87 -4.61 18.90 1.72
N ASP A 88 -3.55 19.03 2.50
CA ASP A 88 -2.21 18.94 1.95
C ASP A 88 -1.62 17.54 2.15
N PHE A 89 -1.51 16.76 1.07
CA PHE A 89 -0.95 15.41 1.15
C PHE A 89 0.50 15.39 1.64
N LYS A 90 1.22 16.50 1.48
CA LYS A 90 2.60 16.63 1.95
C LYS A 90 2.67 16.73 3.48
N GLN A 91 1.55 16.94 4.16
CA GLN A 91 1.48 16.93 5.62
C GLN A 91 1.39 15.54 6.21
N PHE A 92 1.06 14.51 5.42
CA PHE A 92 1.14 13.12 5.90
C PHE A 92 2.59 12.75 6.11
N GLN A 93 2.93 12.53 7.37
CA GLN A 93 4.26 12.11 7.75
C GLN A 93 4.38 10.60 7.64
N GLN A 94 3.32 9.88 8.01
CA GLN A 94 3.34 8.44 8.05
C GLN A 94 1.94 7.85 7.89
N ILE A 95 1.88 6.70 7.24
CA ILE A 95 0.67 5.90 7.10
C ILE A 95 1.00 4.48 7.55
N ALA A 96 0.12 3.88 8.35
CA ALA A 96 0.16 2.48 8.71
C ALA A 96 -1.18 1.84 8.34
N ILE A 97 -1.14 0.66 7.74
CA ILE A 97 -2.32 -0.03 7.25
C ILE A 97 -2.29 -1.44 7.82
N GLY A 98 -3.37 -1.85 8.47
CA GLY A 98 -3.57 -3.20 8.97
C GLY A 98 -4.75 -3.86 8.27
N VAL A 99 -4.51 -4.99 7.61
CA VAL A 99 -5.54 -5.75 6.90
C VAL A 99 -5.78 -7.05 7.63
N ASN A 100 -7.06 -7.30 7.94
CA ASN A 100 -7.51 -8.60 8.43
C ASN A 100 -8.12 -9.40 7.29
N ALA A 101 -7.78 -10.69 7.18
CA ALA A 101 -8.34 -11.59 6.18
C ALA A 101 -9.43 -12.45 6.85
N VAL A 102 -10.69 -12.09 6.61
CA VAL A 102 -11.84 -12.78 7.20
C VAL A 102 -12.31 -13.86 6.24
N LYS A 103 -12.28 -15.12 6.68
CA LYS A 103 -12.82 -16.25 5.90
C LYS A 103 -14.34 -16.10 5.77
N GLY A 104 -14.82 -16.15 4.54
CA GLY A 104 -16.23 -16.14 4.15
C GLY A 104 -16.84 -17.54 4.14
N ALA A 105 -17.88 -17.73 3.34
CA ALA A 105 -18.70 -18.95 3.40
C ALA A 105 -18.05 -20.18 2.76
N THR A 106 -17.10 -19.99 1.84
CA THR A 106 -16.35 -21.07 1.19
C THR A 106 -14.86 -20.99 1.55
N GLU A 107 -14.10 -22.04 1.27
CA GLU A 107 -12.65 -22.05 1.53
C GLU A 107 -11.85 -21.01 0.73
N SER A 108 -12.42 -20.49 -0.36
CA SER A 108 -11.80 -19.52 -1.25
C SER A 108 -12.44 -18.12 -1.18
N ASP A 109 -13.47 -17.97 -0.36
CA ASP A 109 -14.11 -16.69 -0.09
C ASP A 109 -13.40 -16.06 1.09
N TYR A 110 -12.58 -15.04 0.84
CA TYR A 110 -11.99 -14.22 1.90
C TYR A 110 -12.33 -12.76 1.65
N ARG A 111 -12.78 -12.10 2.71
CA ARG A 111 -13.00 -10.66 2.75
C ARG A 111 -11.82 -9.99 3.44
N PHE A 112 -11.25 -8.98 2.80
CA PHE A 112 -10.18 -8.19 3.37
C PHE A 112 -10.75 -6.93 4.03
N GLU A 113 -10.41 -6.72 5.29
CA GLU A 113 -10.90 -5.59 6.07
C GLU A 113 -9.74 -4.68 6.47
N PRO A 114 -9.46 -3.62 5.69
CA PRO A 114 -8.37 -2.71 6.00
C PRO A 114 -8.78 -1.71 7.08
N LEU A 115 -7.78 -1.37 7.90
CA LEU A 115 -7.72 -0.18 8.72
C LEU A 115 -6.51 0.64 8.28
N VAL A 116 -6.70 1.94 8.07
CA VAL A 116 -5.66 2.90 7.80
C VAL A 116 -5.56 3.85 8.99
N LEU A 117 -4.35 3.97 9.53
CA LEU A 117 -3.95 5.02 10.45
C LEU A 117 -3.02 5.97 9.71
N ALA A 118 -3.44 7.21 9.55
CA ALA A 118 -2.65 8.25 8.89
C ALA A 118 -2.28 9.32 9.91
N ARG A 119 -0.99 9.64 10.05
CA ARG A 119 -0.48 10.68 10.95
C ARG A 119 0.24 11.76 10.18
N GLY A 120 0.07 13.00 10.61
CA GLY A 120 0.70 14.13 9.93
C GLY A 120 0.72 15.43 10.72
N GLN A 121 1.02 16.51 10.00
CA GLN A 121 0.93 17.90 10.48
C GLN A 121 -0.42 18.50 10.10
N PHE A 122 -1.49 17.85 10.53
CA PHE A 122 -2.87 18.26 10.25
C PHE A 122 -3.72 18.14 11.52
N ASN A 123 -4.90 18.76 11.51
CA ASN A 123 -5.90 18.59 12.55
C ASN A 123 -6.84 17.43 12.19
N ALA A 124 -6.76 16.31 12.90
CA ALA A 124 -7.55 15.11 12.62
C ALA A 124 -9.06 15.38 12.65
N GLY A 125 -9.53 16.19 13.62
CA GLY A 125 -10.92 16.62 13.74
C GLY A 125 -11.37 17.49 12.56
N GLY A 126 -10.47 18.31 12.02
CA GLY A 126 -10.66 19.07 10.78
C GLY A 126 -10.91 18.15 9.58
N LEU A 127 -10.11 17.07 9.43
CA LEU A 127 -10.33 16.06 8.37
C LEU A 127 -11.73 15.47 8.46
N VAL A 128 -12.14 15.12 9.67
CA VAL A 128 -13.45 14.54 9.95
C VAL A 128 -14.57 15.54 9.61
N ALA A 129 -14.42 16.81 10.00
CA ALA A 129 -15.39 17.85 9.68
C ALA A 129 -15.57 18.03 8.17
N VAL A 130 -14.47 18.02 7.40
CA VAL A 130 -14.54 18.08 5.94
C VAL A 130 -15.18 16.83 5.35
N ALA A 131 -14.92 15.64 5.88
CA ALA A 131 -15.61 14.42 5.43
C ALA A 131 -17.14 14.53 5.63
N LYS A 132 -17.59 15.08 6.77
CA LYS A 132 -19.01 15.35 7.05
C LYS A 132 -19.63 16.35 6.08
N ILE A 133 -18.90 17.41 5.74
CA ILE A 133 -19.35 18.40 4.74
C ILE A 133 -19.42 17.76 3.35
N ALA A 134 -18.39 16.99 2.98
CA ALA A 134 -18.29 16.34 1.68
C ALA A 134 -19.41 15.30 1.44
N SER A 135 -19.93 14.68 2.50
CA SER A 135 -21.08 13.78 2.40
C SER A 135 -22.43 14.50 2.38
N ASN A 136 -22.46 15.83 2.35
CA ASN A 136 -23.67 16.65 2.49
C ASN A 136 -24.48 16.28 3.75
N GLY A 137 -23.79 15.97 4.85
CA GLY A 137 -24.44 15.53 6.09
C GLY A 137 -24.93 14.08 6.09
N LYS A 138 -24.75 13.33 5.00
CA LYS A 138 -25.12 11.91 4.93
C LYS A 138 -24.05 11.07 5.62
N TYR A 139 -24.23 10.88 6.91
CA TYR A 139 -23.45 9.97 7.74
C TYR A 139 -24.27 9.61 8.97
N ARG A 140 -23.88 8.53 9.65
CA ARG A 140 -24.37 8.20 10.98
C ARG A 140 -23.22 8.28 11.98
N GLU A 141 -23.56 8.58 13.23
CA GLU A 141 -22.60 8.67 14.31
C GLU A 141 -22.68 7.42 15.19
N GLU A 142 -21.51 6.92 15.61
CA GLU A 142 -21.36 5.81 16.53
C GLU A 142 -20.43 6.24 17.66
N LYS A 143 -20.84 6.02 18.92
CA LYS A 143 -19.97 6.28 20.06
C LYS A 143 -19.21 5.01 20.42
N ILE A 144 -17.88 5.13 20.47
CA ILE A 144 -16.97 4.05 20.86
C ILE A 144 -16.06 4.60 21.95
N GLY A 145 -16.32 4.22 23.20
CA GLY A 145 -15.71 4.86 24.36
C GLY A 145 -16.05 6.35 24.42
N ASP A 146 -15.02 7.19 24.47
CA ASP A 146 -15.10 8.65 24.49
C ASP A 146 -15.06 9.29 23.08
N ARG A 147 -14.88 8.48 22.03
CA ARG A 147 -14.73 8.96 20.66
C ARG A 147 -16.01 8.77 19.85
N THR A 148 -16.23 9.71 18.92
CA THR A 148 -17.29 9.62 17.91
C THR A 148 -16.71 9.13 16.60
N VAL A 149 -17.29 8.06 16.08
CA VAL A 149 -16.97 7.48 14.77
C VAL A 149 -18.06 7.85 13.79
N TYR A 150 -17.66 8.38 12.64
CA TYR A 150 -18.56 8.80 11.58
C TYR A 150 -18.57 7.74 10.50
N VAL A 151 -19.74 7.21 10.20
CA VAL A 151 -19.90 6.12 9.23
C VAL A 151 -20.65 6.64 8.01
N PHE A 152 -20.03 6.45 6.85
CA PHE A 152 -20.49 6.90 5.55
C PHE A 152 -20.80 5.70 4.66
N SER A 153 -21.77 5.84 3.76
CA SER A 153 -22.03 4.84 2.72
C SER A 153 -20.95 4.94 1.63
N ALA A 154 -20.20 3.86 1.42
CA ALA A 154 -19.17 3.81 0.38
C ALA A 154 -19.80 3.96 -1.03
N LYS A 155 -20.99 3.37 -1.23
CA LYS A 155 -21.76 3.47 -2.48
C LYS A 155 -22.15 4.91 -2.77
N GLU A 156 -22.68 5.63 -1.78
CA GLU A 156 -23.08 7.02 -1.97
C GLU A 156 -21.88 7.93 -2.25
N ILE A 157 -20.74 7.72 -1.59
CA ILE A 157 -19.52 8.48 -1.87
C ILE A 157 -19.09 8.29 -3.32
N VAL A 158 -19.09 7.04 -3.81
CA VAL A 158 -18.75 6.73 -5.20
C VAL A 158 -19.73 7.39 -6.16
N GLU A 159 -21.04 7.27 -5.92
CA GLU A 159 -22.08 7.87 -6.76
C GLU A 159 -21.99 9.40 -6.80
N GLN A 160 -21.77 10.06 -5.67
CA GLN A 160 -21.61 11.52 -5.60
C GLN A 160 -20.33 12.03 -6.27
N SER A 161 -19.35 11.15 -6.44
CA SER A 161 -18.05 11.42 -7.07
C SER A 161 -18.03 11.05 -8.56
N ARG A 162 -18.99 10.25 -9.04
CA ARG A 162 -19.13 9.92 -10.46
C ARG A 162 -19.33 11.19 -11.28
N GLY A 163 -18.53 11.36 -12.33
CA GLY A 163 -18.52 12.55 -13.18
C GLY A 163 -17.73 13.75 -12.64
N LYS A 164 -17.32 13.73 -11.36
CA LYS A 164 -16.44 14.78 -10.77
C LYS A 164 -14.97 14.38 -10.72
N ILE A 165 -14.68 13.08 -10.80
CA ILE A 165 -13.33 12.56 -10.89
C ILE A 165 -13.02 12.30 -12.36
N PRO A 166 -11.94 12.87 -12.92
CA PRO A 166 -11.57 12.62 -14.31
C PRO A 166 -11.35 11.13 -14.55
N ASN A 167 -11.77 10.62 -15.73
CA ASN A 167 -11.73 9.21 -16.13
C ASN A 167 -10.29 8.69 -16.36
N THR A 168 -9.48 8.79 -15.32
CA THR A 168 -8.08 8.39 -15.29
C THR A 168 -7.96 6.95 -14.79
N MET A 169 -6.82 6.32 -15.07
CA MET A 169 -6.52 5.00 -14.54
C MET A 169 -6.55 5.00 -13.00
N ILE A 170 -6.04 6.06 -12.37
CA ILE A 170 -6.02 6.24 -10.91
C ILE A 170 -7.45 6.26 -10.35
N ALA A 171 -8.34 7.06 -10.94
CA ALA A 171 -9.74 7.15 -10.53
C ALA A 171 -10.46 5.79 -10.55
N LYS A 172 -10.24 4.99 -11.60
CA LYS A 172 -10.82 3.64 -11.71
C LYS A 172 -10.29 2.69 -10.64
N ILE A 173 -9.04 2.87 -10.22
CA ILE A 173 -8.46 2.04 -9.17
C ILE A 173 -9.03 2.48 -7.81
N VAL A 174 -9.09 3.77 -7.54
CA VAL A 174 -9.72 4.31 -6.31
C VAL A 174 -11.18 3.85 -6.21
N GLU A 175 -11.98 3.98 -7.29
CA GLU A 175 -13.36 3.50 -7.31
C GLU A 175 -13.45 2.01 -6.98
N LYS A 176 -12.60 1.18 -7.60
CA LYS A 176 -12.58 -0.27 -7.32
C LYS A 176 -12.15 -0.61 -5.90
N VAL A 177 -11.22 0.16 -5.33
CA VAL A 177 -10.80 -0.03 -3.94
C VAL A 177 -11.96 0.35 -3.03
N LEU A 178 -12.57 1.53 -3.21
CA LEU A 178 -13.71 1.99 -2.42
C LEU A 178 -14.91 1.03 -2.50
N LEU A 179 -15.24 0.53 -3.70
CA LEU A 179 -16.29 -0.47 -3.90
C LEU A 179 -15.91 -1.87 -3.38
N GLY A 180 -14.62 -2.13 -3.16
CA GLY A 180 -14.10 -3.36 -2.56
C GLY A 180 -14.00 -3.28 -1.02
N LEU A 181 -14.08 -2.07 -0.45
CA LEU A 181 -14.31 -1.89 0.98
C LEU A 181 -15.75 -2.31 1.32
N SER A 182 -16.03 -2.54 2.60
CA SER A 182 -17.40 -2.80 3.07
C SER A 182 -18.37 -1.74 2.56
N ASP A 183 -19.68 -2.07 2.53
CA ASP A 183 -20.74 -1.13 2.14
C ASP A 183 -20.68 0.22 2.89
N GLU A 184 -20.05 0.21 4.07
CA GLU A 184 -19.80 1.36 4.92
C GLU A 184 -18.30 1.65 5.11
N MET A 185 -17.98 2.92 5.27
CA MET A 185 -16.66 3.46 5.60
C MET A 185 -16.76 4.25 6.90
N ALA A 186 -15.99 3.87 7.92
CA ALA A 186 -15.90 4.56 9.19
C ALA A 186 -14.64 5.45 9.24
N VAL A 187 -14.79 6.67 9.76
CA VAL A 187 -13.71 7.65 9.94
C VAL A 187 -13.80 8.26 11.33
N THR A 188 -12.66 8.43 11.99
CA THR A 188 -12.58 9.13 13.28
C THR A 188 -11.19 9.71 13.50
N ALA A 189 -11.12 10.77 14.30
CA ALA A 189 -9.86 11.26 14.84
C ALA A 189 -9.40 10.33 15.96
N TYR A 190 -8.28 9.63 15.74
CA TYR A 190 -7.69 8.75 16.75
C TYR A 190 -7.08 9.59 17.89
N ASP A 191 -6.33 10.61 17.51
CA ASP A 191 -5.78 11.68 18.35
C ASP A 191 -5.80 13.01 17.57
N ALA A 192 -5.13 14.06 18.08
CA ALA A 192 -5.16 15.39 17.45
C ALA A 192 -4.61 15.42 16.01
N ASN A 193 -3.71 14.50 15.65
CA ASN A 193 -2.97 14.51 14.39
C ASN A 193 -2.89 13.14 13.71
N THR A 194 -3.74 12.20 14.15
CA THR A 194 -3.85 10.84 13.61
C THR A 194 -5.31 10.55 13.28
N LEU A 195 -5.54 10.13 12.05
CA LEU A 195 -6.85 9.75 11.56
C LEU A 195 -6.94 8.23 11.38
N ALA A 196 -8.06 7.66 11.81
CA ALA A 196 -8.39 6.27 11.57
C ALA A 196 -9.50 6.16 10.52
N LEU A 197 -9.30 5.27 9.54
CA LEU A 197 -10.23 4.96 8.45
C LEU A 197 -10.33 3.45 8.28
N GLY A 198 -11.52 2.90 8.13
CA GLY A 198 -11.70 1.48 7.80
C GLY A 198 -13.15 1.08 7.79
N SER A 199 -13.44 -0.22 7.95
CA SER A 199 -14.80 -0.63 8.34
C SER A 199 -15.09 -0.19 9.78
N LEU A 200 -16.36 -0.05 10.15
CA LEU A 200 -16.74 0.28 11.54
C LEU A 200 -16.15 -0.73 12.55
N ALA A 201 -16.17 -2.02 12.21
CA ALA A 201 -15.60 -3.07 13.06
C ALA A 201 -14.10 -2.84 13.29
N ARG A 202 -13.33 -2.56 12.23
CA ARG A 202 -11.88 -2.35 12.32
C ARG A 202 -11.52 -1.05 13.04
N VAL A 203 -12.29 0.02 12.85
CA VAL A 203 -12.10 1.28 13.60
C VAL A 203 -12.43 1.06 15.08
N ARG A 204 -13.51 0.34 15.40
CA ARG A 204 -13.86 -0.03 16.78
C ARG A 204 -12.72 -0.78 17.45
N GLU A 205 -12.17 -1.79 16.78
CA GLU A 205 -11.01 -2.52 17.27
C GLU A 205 -9.84 -1.56 17.52
N ALA A 206 -9.48 -0.68 16.59
CA ALA A 206 -8.39 0.27 16.81
C ALA A 206 -8.57 1.14 18.08
N LEU A 207 -9.82 1.52 18.39
CA LEU A 207 -10.15 2.37 19.53
C LEU A 207 -10.25 1.63 20.86
N ASP A 208 -10.67 0.36 20.84
CA ASP A 208 -10.96 -0.45 22.03
C ASP A 208 -9.81 -1.39 22.43
N THR A 209 -8.94 -1.74 21.48
CA THR A 209 -8.15 -2.98 21.62
C THR A 209 -6.86 -2.81 22.43
N LYS A 210 -6.61 -3.76 23.34
CA LYS A 210 -5.30 -4.01 24.00
C LYS A 210 -4.38 -4.93 23.19
N ALA A 211 -4.97 -5.85 22.42
CA ALA A 211 -4.29 -6.71 21.47
C ALA A 211 -3.74 -5.92 20.27
N ARG A 212 -2.64 -6.42 19.70
CA ARG A 212 -1.89 -5.73 18.64
C ARG A 212 -1.59 -6.69 17.51
N VAL A 213 -1.06 -6.15 16.42
CA VAL A 213 -0.43 -6.95 15.35
C VAL A 213 0.56 -7.94 15.97
N GLY A 214 0.52 -9.20 15.51
CA GLY A 214 1.40 -10.25 16.02
C GLY A 214 2.87 -9.99 15.72
N ASP A 215 3.76 -10.43 16.62
CA ASP A 215 5.21 -10.28 16.46
C ASP A 215 5.74 -10.97 15.20
N ASP A 216 5.09 -12.05 14.76
CA ASP A 216 5.40 -12.74 13.53
C ASP A 216 5.28 -11.81 12.32
N VAL A 217 4.22 -10.98 12.25
CA VAL A 217 4.04 -10.02 11.15
C VAL A 217 4.88 -8.75 11.37
N LEU A 218 5.01 -8.26 12.61
CA LEU A 218 5.85 -7.08 12.90
C LEU A 218 7.32 -7.32 12.56
N SER A 219 7.82 -8.54 12.80
CA SER A 219 9.20 -8.93 12.46
C SER A 219 9.49 -8.88 10.95
N LEU A 220 8.46 -9.02 10.11
CA LEU A 220 8.60 -8.94 8.64
C LEU A 220 8.85 -7.51 8.18
N ILE A 221 8.14 -6.53 8.76
CA ILE A 221 8.33 -5.10 8.45
C ILE A 221 9.65 -4.58 8.99
N ALA A 222 10.10 -5.07 10.15
CA ALA A 222 11.28 -4.58 10.85
C ALA A 222 12.61 -4.82 10.10
N ARG A 223 12.61 -5.57 8.99
CA ARG A 223 13.83 -5.94 8.23
C ARG A 223 14.47 -4.78 7.50
N LYS A 224 13.68 -3.82 7.01
CA LYS A 224 14.15 -2.65 6.25
C LYS A 224 13.52 -1.36 6.83
N PRO A 225 13.80 -1.04 8.11
CA PRO A 225 13.02 -0.07 8.89
C PRO A 225 13.08 1.37 8.37
N ASN A 226 14.00 1.68 7.45
CA ASN A 226 14.16 3.01 6.87
C ASN A 226 13.53 3.12 5.47
N ALA A 227 13.05 2.03 4.88
CA ALA A 227 12.46 2.07 3.54
C ALA A 227 11.19 2.95 3.51
N ILE A 228 10.94 3.57 2.36
CA ILE A 228 9.79 4.45 2.14
C ILE A 228 8.50 3.68 2.26
N LEU A 229 8.49 2.43 1.80
CA LEU A 229 7.37 1.50 1.96
C LEU A 229 7.92 0.21 2.56
N ASN A 230 7.25 -0.31 3.57
CA ASN A 230 7.48 -1.67 4.09
C ASN A 230 6.16 -2.39 4.26
N PHE A 231 6.13 -3.69 3.98
CA PHE A 231 4.96 -4.52 4.28
C PHE A 231 5.38 -5.91 4.77
N GLY A 232 4.48 -6.53 5.51
CA GLY A 232 4.59 -7.89 6.00
C GLY A 232 3.19 -8.50 6.06
N ALA A 233 3.05 -9.75 5.64
CA ALA A 233 1.78 -10.43 5.54
C ALA A 233 1.91 -11.91 5.86
N ARG A 234 0.93 -12.44 6.59
CA ARG A 234 0.59 -13.85 6.63
C ARG A 234 -0.27 -14.16 5.42
N ILE A 235 0.14 -15.14 4.65
CA ILE A 235 -0.57 -15.58 3.46
C ILE A 235 -1.50 -16.73 3.85
N PRO A 236 -2.83 -16.59 3.67
CA PRO A 236 -3.75 -17.67 3.99
C PRO A 236 -3.51 -18.85 3.03
N PRO A 237 -3.81 -20.09 3.47
CA PRO A 237 -3.86 -21.23 2.55
C PRO A 237 -4.79 -20.97 1.35
N GLY A 238 -4.46 -21.51 0.18
CA GLY A 238 -5.23 -21.30 -1.06
C GLY A 238 -4.97 -19.97 -1.76
N ALA A 239 -3.86 -19.29 -1.43
CA ALA A 239 -3.39 -18.05 -2.06
C ALA A 239 -3.40 -18.10 -3.61
N ALA A 240 -3.09 -19.25 -4.20
CA ALA A 240 -3.04 -19.47 -5.64
C ALA A 240 -4.40 -19.24 -6.31
N GLN A 241 -5.49 -19.63 -5.65
CA GLN A 241 -6.85 -19.47 -6.19
C GLN A 241 -7.22 -17.99 -6.37
N TYR A 242 -6.74 -17.10 -5.49
CA TYR A 242 -6.95 -15.65 -5.63
C TYR A 242 -6.22 -15.06 -6.83
N LEU A 243 -5.08 -15.65 -7.18
CA LEU A 243 -4.33 -15.29 -8.38
C LEU A 243 -4.92 -15.94 -9.64
N GLY A 244 -5.94 -16.80 -9.49
CA GLY A 244 -6.54 -17.55 -10.58
C GLY A 244 -5.55 -18.51 -11.22
N LEU A 245 -4.69 -19.10 -10.39
CA LEU A 245 -3.72 -20.12 -10.75
C LEU A 245 -4.36 -21.49 -10.57
N ASP A 246 -4.06 -22.39 -11.50
CA ASP A 246 -4.49 -23.78 -11.41
C ASP A 246 -3.66 -24.52 -10.36
N ASN A 247 -4.09 -25.71 -9.96
CA ASN A 247 -3.34 -26.56 -9.01
C ASN A 247 -2.14 -27.27 -9.67
N ASP A 248 -1.40 -26.54 -10.50
CA ASP A 248 -0.19 -27.00 -11.15
C ASP A 248 1.05 -26.74 -10.27
N GLU A 249 2.26 -26.85 -10.83
CA GLU A 249 3.48 -26.55 -10.09
C GLU A 249 3.54 -25.09 -9.60
N LEU A 250 3.07 -24.14 -10.41
CA LEU A 250 3.09 -22.73 -10.07
C LEU A 250 2.06 -22.40 -8.98
N GLY A 251 0.85 -22.95 -9.08
CA GLY A 251 -0.16 -22.83 -8.02
C GLY A 251 0.32 -23.43 -6.70
N ARG A 252 0.91 -24.63 -6.73
CA ARG A 252 1.44 -25.29 -5.51
C ARG A 252 2.59 -24.51 -4.87
N ASN A 253 3.49 -23.94 -5.67
CA ASN A 253 4.58 -23.10 -5.16
C ASN A 253 4.05 -21.81 -4.50
N VAL A 254 2.99 -21.21 -5.06
CA VAL A 254 2.34 -20.04 -4.46
C VAL A 254 1.61 -20.42 -3.17
N ASP A 255 0.87 -21.53 -3.17
CA ASP A 255 0.13 -22.02 -2.00
C ASP A 255 1.04 -22.47 -0.84
N ALA A 256 2.31 -22.74 -1.14
CA ALA A 256 3.32 -23.02 -0.13
C ALA A 256 3.75 -21.79 0.68
N ILE A 257 3.50 -20.57 0.18
CA ILE A 257 3.89 -19.33 0.86
C ILE A 257 3.04 -19.15 2.13
N ARG A 258 3.70 -18.88 3.25
CA ARG A 258 3.08 -18.62 4.56
C ARG A 258 3.27 -17.19 5.01
N PHE A 259 4.41 -16.60 4.66
CA PHE A 259 4.67 -15.20 4.92
C PHE A 259 5.24 -14.52 3.69
N LEU A 260 4.83 -13.28 3.47
CA LEU A 260 5.36 -12.40 2.44
C LEU A 260 5.78 -11.10 3.11
N SER A 261 6.93 -10.58 2.71
CA SER A 261 7.41 -9.28 3.17
C SER A 261 8.10 -8.55 2.04
N GLY A 262 8.14 -7.24 2.13
CA GLY A 262 8.83 -6.45 1.14
C GLY A 262 9.01 -5.02 1.54
N SER A 263 9.88 -4.35 0.80
CA SER A 263 10.19 -2.96 0.99
C SER A 263 10.54 -2.27 -0.31
N MET A 264 10.28 -0.97 -0.39
CA MET A 264 10.73 -0.12 -1.49
C MET A 264 11.39 1.12 -0.92
N ASP A 265 12.53 1.49 -1.50
CA ASP A 265 13.27 2.68 -1.13
C ASP A 265 13.82 3.40 -2.36
N VAL A 266 14.04 4.70 -2.24
CA VAL A 266 14.66 5.55 -3.24
C VAL A 266 15.80 6.29 -2.57
N LEU A 267 17.03 6.02 -3.03
CA LEU A 267 18.25 6.59 -2.48
C LEU A 267 19.31 6.74 -3.58
N ASP A 268 20.02 7.87 -3.60
CA ASP A 268 21.16 8.12 -4.48
C ASP A 268 20.91 7.83 -5.97
N GLY A 269 19.76 8.28 -6.50
CA GLY A 269 19.43 8.05 -7.91
C GLY A 269 19.10 6.58 -8.24
N LYS A 270 18.74 5.77 -7.24
CA LYS A 270 18.36 4.37 -7.43
C LYS A 270 17.06 4.07 -6.69
N THR A 271 16.22 3.26 -7.32
CA THR A 271 15.06 2.65 -6.65
C THR A 271 15.40 1.21 -6.33
N SER A 272 15.32 0.83 -5.05
CA SER A 272 15.50 -0.55 -4.62
C SER A 272 14.17 -1.15 -4.19
N VAL A 273 13.92 -2.38 -4.64
CA VAL A 273 12.80 -3.22 -4.21
C VAL A 273 13.39 -4.50 -3.63
N TRP A 274 12.90 -4.86 -2.45
CA TRP A 274 13.23 -6.13 -1.80
C TRP A 274 11.94 -6.86 -1.48
N LEU A 275 11.92 -8.16 -1.74
CA LEU A 275 10.83 -9.06 -1.42
C LEU A 275 11.39 -10.31 -0.74
N ALA A 276 10.65 -10.87 0.21
CA ALA A 276 10.92 -12.20 0.73
C ALA A 276 9.62 -12.99 0.94
N ALA A 277 9.63 -14.24 0.51
CA ALA A 277 8.55 -15.19 0.68
C ALA A 277 9.06 -16.38 1.51
N ARG A 278 8.43 -16.63 2.66
CA ARG A 278 8.71 -17.79 3.49
C ARG A 278 7.67 -18.87 3.22
N THR A 279 8.13 -20.06 2.87
CA THR A 279 7.30 -21.24 2.59
C THR A 279 7.17 -22.14 3.81
N VAL A 280 6.39 -23.23 3.71
CA VAL A 280 6.24 -24.21 4.80
C VAL A 280 7.57 -24.88 5.14
N ASN A 281 8.39 -25.21 4.14
CA ASN A 281 9.66 -25.89 4.32
C ASN A 281 10.70 -25.53 3.23
N ALA A 282 11.95 -25.95 3.44
CA ALA A 282 13.07 -25.64 2.54
C ALA A 282 12.91 -26.22 1.13
N GLU A 283 12.25 -27.36 0.99
CA GLU A 283 12.01 -27.99 -0.33
C GLU A 283 11.04 -27.15 -1.17
N GLN A 284 9.96 -26.66 -0.57
CA GLN A 284 9.04 -25.74 -1.24
C GLN A 284 9.67 -24.37 -1.54
N ALA A 285 10.57 -23.89 -0.67
CA ALA A 285 11.34 -22.67 -0.97
C ALA A 285 12.24 -22.89 -2.20
N LYS A 286 12.84 -24.09 -2.32
CA LYS A 286 13.62 -24.46 -3.49
C LYS A 286 12.75 -24.49 -4.75
N GLY A 287 11.58 -25.13 -4.70
CA GLY A 287 10.62 -25.13 -5.82
C GLY A 287 10.21 -23.72 -6.24
N LEU A 288 9.89 -22.84 -5.28
CA LEU A 288 9.60 -21.43 -5.54
C LEU A 288 10.79 -20.69 -6.18
N LYS A 289 12.01 -20.91 -5.69
CA LYS A 289 13.22 -20.33 -6.28
C LYS A 289 13.46 -20.83 -7.70
N ASP A 290 13.41 -22.13 -7.93
CA ASP A 290 13.63 -22.75 -9.25
C ASP A 290 12.60 -22.23 -10.27
N MET A 291 11.34 -22.05 -9.83
CA MET A 291 10.30 -21.39 -10.62
C MET A 291 10.65 -19.93 -10.96
N LEU A 292 11.11 -19.13 -9.99
CA LEU A 292 11.50 -17.74 -10.23
C LEU A 292 12.74 -17.65 -11.14
N ASP A 293 13.72 -18.55 -11.00
CA ASP A 293 14.88 -18.63 -11.87
C ASP A 293 14.48 -19.02 -13.30
N GLY A 294 13.55 -19.97 -13.45
CA GLY A 294 12.97 -20.33 -14.74
C GLY A 294 12.27 -19.14 -15.41
N LEU A 295 11.44 -18.40 -14.66
CA LEU A 295 10.81 -17.17 -15.15
C LEU A 295 11.85 -16.10 -15.51
N GLN A 296 12.92 -15.97 -14.72
CA GLN A 296 14.01 -15.05 -15.00
C GLN A 296 14.74 -15.44 -16.30
N ALA A 297 15.00 -16.73 -16.52
CA ALA A 297 15.63 -17.24 -17.73
C ALA A 297 14.76 -17.01 -18.98
N VAL A 298 13.45 -17.29 -18.89
CA VAL A 298 12.49 -16.98 -19.97
C VAL A 298 12.44 -15.48 -20.23
N GLY A 299 12.36 -14.66 -19.18
CA GLY A 299 12.39 -13.20 -19.30
C GLY A 299 13.65 -12.70 -20.01
N LYS A 300 14.83 -13.24 -19.67
CA LYS A 300 16.10 -12.94 -20.35
C LYS A 300 16.06 -13.34 -21.83
N ALA A 301 15.55 -14.53 -22.16
CA ALA A 301 15.45 -14.98 -23.54
C ALA A 301 14.51 -14.11 -24.39
N VAL A 302 13.36 -13.72 -23.84
CA VAL A 302 12.36 -12.90 -24.54
C VAL A 302 12.78 -11.44 -24.65
N LEU A 303 13.41 -10.87 -23.61
CA LEU A 303 13.74 -9.44 -23.54
C LEU A 303 15.18 -9.11 -23.96
N GLY A 304 16.11 -10.08 -23.93
CA GLY A 304 17.53 -9.85 -24.21
C GLY A 304 17.81 -9.31 -25.61
N ASN A 305 16.97 -9.65 -26.59
CA ASN A 305 17.08 -9.19 -27.98
C ASN A 305 16.09 -8.06 -28.32
N ALA A 306 15.43 -7.47 -27.33
CA ALA A 306 14.39 -6.50 -27.61
C ALA A 306 14.97 -5.19 -28.17
N LYS A 307 14.42 -4.72 -29.29
CA LYS A 307 14.90 -3.50 -29.95
C LYS A 307 14.39 -2.22 -29.29
N SER A 308 13.20 -2.24 -28.69
CA SER A 308 12.60 -1.05 -28.10
C SER A 308 13.28 -0.67 -26.77
N PRO A 309 13.50 0.63 -26.49
CA PRO A 309 14.23 1.08 -25.30
C PRO A 309 13.64 0.56 -23.97
N ASP A 310 12.31 0.60 -23.84
CA ASP A 310 11.57 0.11 -22.67
C ASP A 310 11.81 -1.37 -22.39
N LYS A 311 11.75 -2.21 -23.44
CA LYS A 311 11.99 -3.65 -23.31
C LYS A 311 13.44 -3.98 -22.96
N ARG A 312 14.42 -3.18 -23.40
CA ARG A 312 15.81 -3.33 -22.97
C ARG A 312 15.97 -3.03 -21.49
N VAL A 313 15.26 -2.02 -20.97
CA VAL A 313 15.23 -1.76 -19.53
C VAL A 313 14.63 -2.94 -18.79
N TYR A 314 13.48 -3.47 -19.22
CA TYR A 314 12.89 -4.66 -18.59
C TYR A 314 13.83 -5.86 -18.62
N GLY A 315 14.57 -6.06 -19.73
CA GLY A 315 15.62 -7.08 -19.82
C GLY A 315 16.71 -6.90 -18.76
N ARG A 316 17.23 -5.67 -18.59
CA ARG A 316 18.20 -5.34 -17.54
C ARG A 316 17.64 -5.52 -16.14
N MET A 317 16.38 -5.15 -15.89
CA MET A 317 15.73 -5.37 -14.60
C MET A 317 15.64 -6.87 -14.27
N VAL A 318 15.17 -7.69 -15.21
CA VAL A 318 15.13 -9.15 -15.05
C VAL A 318 16.54 -9.71 -14.82
N GLU A 319 17.55 -9.20 -15.52
CA GLU A 319 18.94 -9.63 -15.35
C GLU A 319 19.55 -9.25 -14.01
N SER A 320 19.26 -8.03 -13.53
CA SER A 320 19.77 -7.50 -12.27
C SER A 320 19.06 -8.03 -11.03
N ALA A 321 17.87 -8.61 -11.18
CA ALA A 321 17.13 -9.22 -10.09
C ALA A 321 17.95 -10.38 -9.49
N LYS A 322 18.23 -10.30 -8.19
CA LYS A 322 18.95 -11.36 -7.46
C LYS A 322 17.94 -12.19 -6.71
N ILE A 323 17.85 -13.47 -7.05
CA ILE A 323 17.00 -14.44 -6.38
C ILE A 323 17.88 -15.33 -5.52
N ALA A 324 17.57 -15.44 -4.24
CA ALA A 324 18.32 -16.28 -3.31
C ALA A 324 17.36 -17.10 -2.44
N GLN A 325 17.86 -18.20 -1.89
CA GLN A 325 17.16 -19.01 -0.91
C GLN A 325 18.02 -19.13 0.35
N THR A 326 17.39 -19.04 1.52
CA THR A 326 18.00 -19.36 2.82
C THR A 326 16.98 -20.13 3.65
N GLY A 327 17.24 -21.41 3.90
CA GLY A 327 16.30 -22.29 4.58
C GLY A 327 14.96 -22.39 3.81
N ASN A 328 13.86 -22.04 4.47
CA ASN A 328 12.51 -21.98 3.90
C ASN A 328 12.11 -20.60 3.40
N GLU A 329 13.06 -19.70 3.12
CA GLU A 329 12.79 -18.35 2.64
C GLU A 329 13.46 -18.11 1.28
N VAL A 330 12.72 -17.49 0.36
CA VAL A 330 13.20 -17.03 -0.94
C VAL A 330 13.17 -15.51 -0.95
N THR A 331 14.27 -14.87 -1.34
CA THR A 331 14.37 -13.42 -1.46
C THR A 331 14.55 -13.00 -2.90
N LEU A 332 13.99 -11.83 -3.25
CA LEU A 332 14.23 -11.13 -4.51
C LEU A 332 14.69 -9.71 -4.19
N ASP A 333 15.91 -9.38 -4.64
CA ASP A 333 16.48 -8.04 -4.56
C ASP A 333 16.57 -7.44 -5.98
N LEU A 334 16.02 -6.25 -6.17
CA LEU A 334 16.09 -5.51 -7.42
C LEU A 334 16.53 -4.07 -7.15
N VAL A 335 17.48 -3.58 -7.94
CA VAL A 335 17.91 -2.19 -7.92
C VAL A 335 17.80 -1.63 -9.33
N VAL A 336 16.99 -0.59 -9.49
CA VAL A 336 16.75 0.08 -10.77
C VAL A 336 17.47 1.44 -10.75
N PRO A 337 18.46 1.65 -11.62
CA PRO A 337 19.10 2.95 -11.79
C PRO A 337 18.13 4.02 -12.29
N GLN A 338 18.37 5.29 -11.96
CA GLN A 338 17.53 6.41 -12.43
C GLN A 338 17.40 6.44 -13.95
N ALA A 339 18.49 6.25 -14.69
CA ALA A 339 18.47 6.25 -16.16
C ALA A 339 17.52 5.19 -16.75
N ASP A 340 17.34 4.07 -16.05
CA ASP A 340 16.41 3.01 -16.45
C ASP A 340 14.96 3.39 -16.10
N LEU A 341 14.74 3.99 -14.94
CA LEU A 341 13.43 4.54 -14.56
C LEU A 341 12.99 5.63 -15.54
N ASP A 342 13.90 6.51 -15.93
CA ASP A 342 13.63 7.62 -16.85
C ASP A 342 13.10 7.14 -18.20
N VAL A 343 13.60 6.01 -18.69
CA VAL A 343 13.10 5.38 -19.92
C VAL A 343 11.71 4.77 -19.72
N ILE A 344 11.42 4.21 -18.54
CA ILE A 344 10.11 3.61 -18.24
C ILE A 344 9.03 4.67 -18.05
N VAL A 345 9.34 5.71 -17.27
CA VAL A 345 8.38 6.75 -16.87
C VAL A 345 8.31 7.87 -17.89
N GLY A 346 9.35 8.07 -18.70
CA GLY A 346 9.46 9.15 -19.66
C GLY A 346 8.30 9.17 -20.65
N GLU A 347 8.03 10.35 -21.19
CA GLU A 347 7.00 10.50 -22.21
C GLU A 347 7.31 9.60 -23.41
N LYS A 348 6.36 8.71 -23.74
CA LYS A 348 6.41 7.96 -24.99
C LYS A 348 6.17 8.96 -26.11
N LYS A 349 7.24 9.33 -26.81
CA LYS A 349 7.17 10.13 -28.05
C LYS A 349 6.37 9.43 -29.13
#